data_AF-A0A2G6KP01-F1
#
_entry.id   AF-A0A2G6KP01-F1
#
_cell.length_a   1.000
_cell.length_b   1.000
_cell.length_c   1.000
_cell.angle_alpha   90.00
_cell.angle_beta   90.00
_cell.angle_gamma   90.00
#
_symmetry.space_group_name_H-M   'P 1'
#
loop_
_entity.id
_entity.type
_entity.pdbx_description
1 polymer ?
#
loop_
_entity_poly.entity_id
_entity_poly.type
_entity_poly.pdbx_seq_one_letter_code
_entity_poly.pdbx_strand_id
1 'polypeptide(L)' 'MSRTLIALLIMLVGMSAQAAGSRAEAAQEALARHGGKVLAISEVERNDGRREFLVKLLADGRVRQVRVPAD' A
#
# COMPACT_ATOMS: atom_id res chain seq x y z
N MET A 1 -20.26 -6.64 32.83
CA MET A 1 -18.79 -6.47 32.84
C MET A 1 -18.22 -7.08 31.56
N SER A 2 -17.73 -6.26 30.64
CA SER A 2 -16.82 -6.69 29.57
C SER A 2 -16.02 -5.47 29.12
N ARG A 3 -14.83 -5.34 29.70
CA ARG A 3 -13.83 -4.30 29.41
C ARG A 3 -12.57 -5.02 28.96
N THR A 4 -12.52 -5.35 27.69
CA THR A 4 -11.40 -6.05 27.02
C THR A 4 -11.46 -5.59 25.57
N LEU A 5 -10.45 -5.00 24.92
CA LEU A 5 -9.11 -4.58 25.28
C LEU A 5 -8.86 -3.26 24.52
N ILE A 6 -8.42 -2.20 25.21
CA ILE A 6 -7.73 -1.07 24.58
C ILE A 6 -6.28 -1.20 25.01
N ALA A 7 -5.45 -1.87 24.21
CA ALA A 7 -4.00 -1.81 24.33
C ALA A 7 -3.34 -2.55 23.15
N LEU A 8 -3.42 -1.97 21.94
CA LEU A 8 -2.50 -2.35 20.87
C LEU A 8 -2.13 -1.11 20.05
N LEU A 9 -1.64 -0.09 20.76
CA LEU A 9 -1.27 1.20 20.17
C LEU A 9 0.21 1.53 20.39
N ILE A 10 1.12 0.55 20.23
CA ILE A 10 2.56 0.83 20.24
C ILE A 10 3.28 -0.16 19.31
N MET A 11 3.26 0.07 17.99
CA MET A 11 4.29 -0.43 17.06
C MET A 11 4.40 0.41 15.77
N LEU A 12 4.01 1.70 15.78
CA LEU A 12 3.93 2.52 14.57
C LEU A 12 5.11 3.48 14.35
N VAL A 13 6.32 3.15 14.81
CA VAL A 13 7.48 4.07 14.69
C VAL A 13 8.69 3.46 13.96
N GLY A 14 8.67 2.17 13.61
CA GLY A 14 9.85 1.49 13.04
C GLY A 14 9.91 1.31 11.51
N MET A 15 8.80 1.48 10.78
CA MET A 15 8.70 1.03 9.37
C MET A 15 8.67 2.16 8.32
N SER A 16 9.01 3.39 8.67
CA SER A 16 8.83 4.54 7.76
C SER A 16 9.80 4.54 6.57
N ALA A 17 11.00 3.96 6.71
CA ALA A 17 12.02 3.97 5.65
C ALA A 17 11.87 2.81 4.66
N GLN A 18 11.67 1.58 5.16
CA GLN A 18 11.50 0.39 4.29
C GLN A 18 10.19 0.48 3.49
N ALA A 19 9.10 0.94 4.13
CA ALA A 19 7.83 1.13 3.44
C ALA A 19 7.87 2.25 2.39
N ALA A 20 8.73 3.27 2.56
CA ALA A 20 8.90 4.32 1.55
C ALA A 20 9.60 3.81 0.29
N GLY A 21 10.62 2.94 0.44
CA GLY A 21 11.24 2.22 -0.68
C GLY A 21 10.23 1.37 -1.44
N SER A 22 9.52 0.51 -0.72
CA SER A 22 8.53 -0.41 -1.31
C SER A 22 7.35 0.30 -1.98
N ARG A 23 6.94 1.48 -1.49
CA ARG A 23 5.92 2.31 -2.16
C ARG A 23 6.42 2.89 -3.48
N ALA A 24 7.66 3.37 -3.53
CA ALA A 24 8.24 3.92 -4.75
C ALA A 24 8.41 2.81 -5.81
N GLU A 25 8.88 1.64 -5.40
CA GLU A 25 9.02 0.45 -6.25
C GLU A 25 7.65 0.00 -6.80
N ALA A 26 6.63 -0.08 -5.94
CA ALA A 26 5.27 -0.41 -6.36
C ALA A 26 4.70 0.61 -7.35
N ALA A 27 4.98 1.90 -7.15
CA ALA A 27 4.58 2.96 -8.08
C ALA A 27 5.25 2.81 -9.45
N GLN A 28 6.56 2.56 -9.47
CA GLN A 28 7.33 2.35 -10.69
C GLN A 28 6.86 1.12 -11.45
N GLU A 29 6.61 0.02 -10.76
CA GLU A 29 6.10 -1.20 -11.38
C GLU A 29 4.69 -1.01 -11.95
N ALA A 30 3.80 -0.34 -11.21
CA ALA A 30 2.47 -0.02 -11.69
C ALA A 30 2.50 0.90 -12.92
N LEU A 31 3.39 1.90 -12.92
CA LEU A 31 3.62 2.79 -14.07
C LEU A 31 4.24 2.06 -15.27
N ALA A 32 5.19 1.15 -15.06
CA ALA A 32 5.82 0.39 -16.13
C ALA A 32 4.80 -0.52 -16.85
N ARG A 33 3.85 -1.09 -16.11
CA ARG A 33 2.82 -2.00 -16.65
C ARG A 33 1.64 -1.28 -17.30
N HIS A 34 1.31 -0.07 -16.85
CA HIS A 34 0.04 0.57 -17.22
C HIS A 34 0.15 2.02 -17.68
N GLY A 35 1.31 2.66 -17.51
CA GLY A 35 1.51 4.07 -17.79
C GLY A 35 0.66 5.01 -16.92
N GLY A 36 0.60 6.29 -17.33
CA GLY A 36 -0.24 7.30 -16.69
C GLY A 36 0.42 7.99 -15.49
N LYS A 37 -0.42 8.45 -14.54
CA LYS A 37 0.00 9.20 -13.36
C LYS A 37 -0.46 8.50 -12.08
N VAL A 38 0.45 8.32 -11.12
CA VAL A 38 0.09 7.85 -9.78
C VAL A 38 -0.66 8.94 -9.04
N LEU A 39 -1.85 8.59 -8.54
CA LEU A 39 -2.69 9.47 -7.73
C LEU A 39 -2.56 9.18 -6.24
N ALA A 40 -2.47 7.90 -5.88
CA ALA A 40 -2.35 7.46 -4.49
C ALA A 40 -1.73 6.07 -4.41
N ILE A 41 -1.07 5.78 -3.30
CA ILE A 41 -0.54 4.46 -2.96
C ILE A 41 -1.01 4.17 -1.53
N SER A 42 -1.62 3.01 -1.33
CA SER A 42 -2.06 2.55 -0.02
C SER A 42 -1.51 1.16 0.24
N GLU A 43 -1.09 0.90 1.47
CA GLU A 43 -0.64 -0.43 1.88
C GLU A 43 -1.81 -1.13 2.57
N VAL A 44 -2.07 -2.38 2.19
CA VAL A 44 -3.11 -3.21 2.79
C VAL A 44 -2.50 -4.54 3.21
N GLU A 45 -2.87 -4.99 4.40
CA GLU A 45 -2.59 -6.35 4.84
C GLU A 45 -3.77 -7.23 4.44
N ARG A 46 -3.48 -8.37 3.80
CA ARG A 46 -4.48 -9.39 3.50
C ARG A 46 -4.68 -10.30 4.70
N ASN A 47 -5.82 -11.01 4.69
CA ASN A 47 -6.16 -12.01 5.71
C ASN A 47 -5.14 -13.16 5.82
N ASP A 48 -4.27 -13.36 4.83
CA ASP A 48 -3.17 -14.33 4.84
C ASP A 48 -1.87 -13.77 5.46
N GLY A 49 -1.90 -12.56 6.02
CA GLY A 49 -0.75 -11.85 6.59
C GLY A 49 0.19 -11.26 5.54
N ARG A 50 -0.13 -11.37 4.25
CA ARG A 50 0.68 -10.76 3.18
C ARG A 50 0.33 -9.29 3.02
N ARG A 51 1.33 -8.47 2.75
CA ARG A 51 1.15 -7.05 2.49
C ARG A 51 1.09 -6.81 0.99
N GLU A 52 0.19 -5.93 0.56
CA GLU A 52 0.04 -5.50 -0.83
C GLU A 52 -0.06 -3.97 -0.89
N PHE A 53 0.56 -3.37 -1.90
CA PHE A 53 0.33 -1.99 -2.29
C PHE A 53 -0.80 -1.88 -3.30
N LEU A 54 -1.77 -1.02 -3.00
CA LEU A 54 -2.82 -0.59 -3.90
C LEU A 54 -2.41 0.75 -4.52
N VAL A 55 -2.00 0.71 -5.78
CA VAL A 55 -1.58 1.89 -6.54
C VAL A 55 -2.75 2.38 -7.41
N LYS A 56 -3.23 3.59 -7.15
CA LYS A 56 -4.22 4.27 -8.00
C LYS A 56 -3.51 5.05 -9.10
N LEU A 57 -3.82 4.73 -10.34
CA LEU A 57 -3.29 5.36 -11.54
C LEU A 57 -4.39 6.08 -12.31
N LEU A 58 -4.09 7.25 -12.86
CA LEU A 58 -4.89 7.89 -13.91
C LEU A 58 -4.21 7.61 -15.25
N ALA A 59 -4.85 6.79 -16.08
CA ALA A 59 -4.40 6.48 -17.44
C ALA A 59 -5.60 6.58 -18.38
N ASP A 60 -5.41 7.19 -19.56
CA ASP A 60 -6.45 7.35 -20.59
C ASP A 60 -7.75 7.99 -20.06
N GLY A 61 -7.62 8.95 -19.14
CA GLY A 61 -8.77 9.62 -18.50
C GLY A 61 -9.55 8.77 -17.50
N ARG A 62 -9.09 7.55 -17.18
CA ARG A 62 -9.74 6.64 -16.23
C ARG A 62 -8.84 6.34 -15.05
N VAL A 63 -9.46 6.23 -13.87
CA VAL A 63 -8.76 5.80 -12.66
C VAL A 63 -8.76 4.27 -12.61
N ARG A 64 -7.57 3.68 -12.47
CA ARG A 64 -7.35 2.24 -12.30
C ARG A 64 -6.65 1.99 -10.98
N GLN A 65 -6.91 0.85 -10.37
CA GLN A 65 -6.22 0.43 -9.15
C GLN A 65 -5.47 -0.85 -9.42
N VAL A 66 -4.16 -0.83 -9.17
CA VAL A 66 -3.23 -1.93 -9.41
C VAL A 66 -2.78 -2.47 -8.06
N ARG A 67 -2.72 -3.79 -7.93
CA ARG A 67 -2.17 -4.44 -6.74
C ARG A 67 -0.73 -4.87 -7.03
N VAL A 68 0.19 -4.47 -6.17
CA VAL A 68 1.59 -4.87 -6.21
C VAL A 68 1.91 -5.52 -4.87
N PRO A 69 2.42 -6.76 -4.83
CA PRO A 69 2.83 -7.37 -3.56
C PRO A 69 3.93 -6.53 -2.90
N ALA A 70 3.89 -6.43 -1.57
CA ALA A 70 4.95 -5.83 -0.78
C ALA A 70 5.89 -6.96 -0.34
N ASP A 71 6.97 -7.17 -1.10
CA ASP A 71 8.09 -8.05 -0.70
C ASP A 71 8.79 -7.54 0.57
#